data_AF-A0A973JJ67-F1
#
_entry.id   AF-A0A973JJ67-F1
#
_cell.length_a   1.000
_cell.length_b   1.000
_cell.length_c   1.000
_cell.angle_alpha   90.00
_cell.angle_beta   90.00
_cell.angle_gamma   90.00
#
_symmetry.space_group_name_H-M   'P 1'
#
loop_
_entity.id
_entity.type
_entity.pdbx_description
1 polymer ?
#
loop_
_entity_poly.entity_id
_entity_poly.type
_entity_poly.pdbx_seq_one_letter_code
_entity_poly.pdbx_strand_id
1 'polypeptide(L)'
;MSAVMEERAARAAWSALVEPGDPVAGALVTALGAGPALDWVRRWVREPGSFAAQGWLELEEQRGEIEPTGRQQVGRALDRWAPRLARTTDDALTGALDLAPRAGARVVVPGDPEWPSGLEALGPSAPLCLWVRGAVPDLSRSVAVVGARA
;
A
#
# COMPACT_ATOMS: atom_id res chain seq x y z
N MET A 1 18.64 -2.89 9.39
CA MET A 1 17.47 -3.53 8.76
C MET A 1 17.76 -3.57 7.26
N SER A 2 17.53 -4.69 6.55
CA SER A 2 17.84 -4.75 5.10
C SER A 2 16.79 -3.95 4.30
N ALA A 3 17.18 -3.35 3.16
CA ALA A 3 16.26 -2.62 2.28
C ALA A 3 15.02 -3.45 1.86
N VAL A 4 15.17 -4.77 1.74
CA VAL A 4 14.05 -5.70 1.47
C VAL A 4 13.05 -5.74 2.63
N MET A 5 13.54 -5.69 3.86
CA MET A 5 12.68 -5.63 5.05
C MET A 5 11.98 -4.27 5.17
N GLU A 6 12.63 -3.20 4.73
CA GLU A 6 12.05 -1.85 4.71
C GLU A 6 10.91 -1.75 3.67
N GLU A 7 11.09 -2.28 2.46
CA GLU A 7 10.03 -2.34 1.43
C GLU A 7 8.81 -3.15 1.91
N ARG A 8 9.06 -4.31 2.52
CA ARG A 8 7.99 -5.18 3.04
C ARG A 8 7.23 -4.54 4.19
N ALA A 9 7.95 -3.89 5.11
CA ALA A 9 7.34 -3.15 6.21
C ALA A 9 6.50 -1.97 5.70
N ALA A 10 7.01 -1.21 4.73
CA ALA A 10 6.27 -0.10 4.13
C ALA A 10 4.97 -0.58 3.48
N ARG A 11 5.00 -1.66 2.68
CA ARG A 11 3.79 -2.23 2.06
C ARG A 11 2.80 -2.78 3.09
N ALA A 12 3.30 -3.38 4.17
CA ALA A 12 2.47 -3.79 5.30
C ALA A 12 1.78 -2.59 5.97
N ALA A 13 2.50 -1.47 6.17
CA ALA A 13 1.92 -0.23 6.67
C ALA A 13 0.81 0.28 5.75
N TRP A 14 1.05 0.29 4.44
CA TRP A 14 0.06 0.64 3.44
C TRP A 14 -1.20 -0.23 3.54
N SER A 15 -1.06 -1.54 3.74
CA SER A 15 -2.22 -2.46 3.88
C SER A 15 -3.09 -2.18 5.11
N ALA A 16 -2.54 -1.56 6.16
CA ALA A 16 -3.29 -1.10 7.32
C ALA A 16 -3.91 0.30 7.11
N LEU A 17 -3.29 1.10 6.24
CA LEU A 17 -3.66 2.49 5.99
C LEU A 17 -4.80 2.65 4.95
N VAL A 18 -4.81 1.82 3.90
CA VAL A 18 -5.70 2.03 2.74
C VAL A 18 -6.76 0.95 2.64
N GLU A 19 -7.84 1.27 1.91
CA GLU A 19 -8.84 0.25 1.57
C GLU A 19 -8.28 -0.72 0.52
N PRO A 20 -8.68 -2.00 0.54
CA PRO A 20 -8.32 -2.95 -0.51
C PRO A 20 -8.69 -2.41 -1.89
N GLY A 21 -7.70 -2.35 -2.79
CA GLY A 21 -7.88 -1.91 -4.17
C GLY A 21 -7.89 -0.39 -4.39
N ASP A 22 -7.46 0.42 -3.41
CA ASP A 22 -7.34 1.88 -3.58
C ASP A 22 -6.33 2.23 -4.71
N PRO A 23 -6.81 2.73 -5.87
CA PRO A 23 -5.96 2.98 -7.03
C PRO A 23 -5.01 4.16 -6.84
N VAL A 24 -5.32 5.08 -5.92
CA VAL A 24 -4.44 6.21 -5.61
C VAL A 24 -3.23 5.73 -4.83
N ALA A 25 -3.44 4.80 -3.88
CA ALA A 25 -2.35 4.20 -3.13
C ALA A 25 -1.40 3.42 -4.07
N GLY A 26 -1.95 2.60 -4.96
CA GLY A 26 -1.17 1.91 -5.99
C GLY A 26 -0.39 2.88 -6.87
N ALA A 27 -1.05 3.94 -7.37
CA ALA A 27 -0.40 4.95 -8.20
C ALA A 27 0.75 5.69 -7.48
N LEU A 28 0.57 6.07 -6.21
CA LEU A 28 1.62 6.71 -5.40
C LEU A 28 2.80 5.77 -5.16
N VAL A 29 2.53 4.51 -4.80
CA VAL A 29 3.59 3.52 -4.56
C VAL A 29 4.33 3.18 -5.86
N THR A 30 3.64 3.11 -7.00
CA THR A 30 4.30 2.95 -8.31
C THR A 30 5.15 4.17 -8.66
N ALA A 31 4.73 5.37 -8.30
CA ALA A 31 5.44 6.61 -8.59
C ALA A 31 6.70 6.80 -7.75
N LEU A 32 6.61 6.55 -6.44
CA LEU A 32 7.63 6.96 -5.46
C LEU A 32 8.34 5.77 -4.80
N GLY A 33 7.80 4.56 -4.92
CA GLY A 33 8.16 3.42 -4.09
C GLY A 33 7.36 3.36 -2.78
N ALA A 34 7.29 2.21 -2.12
CA ALA A 34 6.38 2.02 -0.98
C ALA A 34 6.77 2.85 0.25
N GLY A 35 8.06 2.87 0.60
CA GLY A 35 8.59 3.67 1.72
C GLY A 35 8.46 5.18 1.46
N PRO A 36 9.04 5.72 0.38
CA PRO A 36 8.97 7.15 0.09
C PRO A 36 7.53 7.67 -0.07
N ALA A 37 6.63 6.89 -0.68
CA ALA A 37 5.22 7.27 -0.76
C ALA A 37 4.57 7.36 0.63
N LEU A 38 4.90 6.45 1.55
CA LEU A 38 4.35 6.46 2.91
C LEU A 38 4.82 7.69 3.68
N ASP A 39 6.11 8.04 3.56
CA ASP A 39 6.69 9.23 4.17
C ASP A 39 6.09 10.51 3.59
N TRP A 40 5.86 10.55 2.27
CA TRP A 40 5.17 11.63 1.60
C TRP A 40 3.75 11.85 2.17
N VAL A 41 2.97 10.77 2.33
CA VAL A 41 1.63 10.83 2.96
C VAL A 41 1.71 11.30 4.41
N ARG A 42 2.68 10.79 5.19
CA ARG A 42 2.89 11.18 6.59
C ARG A 42 3.19 12.66 6.73
N ARG A 43 4.04 13.20 5.86
CA ARG A 43 4.37 14.63 5.85
C ARG A 43 3.17 15.47 5.45
N TRP A 44 2.42 15.03 4.43
CA TRP A 44 1.19 15.70 4.01
C TRP A 44 0.17 15.81 5.14
N VAL A 45 -0.09 14.71 5.86
CA VAL A 45 -1.09 14.70 6.93
C VAL A 45 -0.64 15.53 8.13
N ARG A 46 0.67 15.58 8.42
CA ARG A 46 1.24 16.39 9.51
C ARG A 46 1.22 17.89 9.21
N GLU A 47 1.48 18.25 7.95
CA GLU A 47 1.76 19.62 7.52
C GLU A 47 1.00 20.00 6.23
N PRO A 48 -0.34 19.85 6.17
CA PRO A 48 -1.08 19.94 4.90
C PRO A 48 -0.99 21.31 4.23
N GLY A 49 -0.82 22.39 4.99
CA GLY A 49 -0.67 23.74 4.45
C GLY A 49 0.72 24.03 3.89
N SER A 50 1.77 23.79 4.69
CA SER A 50 3.15 24.12 4.31
C SER A 50 3.78 23.13 3.35
N PHE A 51 3.35 21.86 3.35
CA PHE A 51 3.90 20.85 2.47
C PHE A 51 3.20 20.76 1.12
N ALA A 52 1.92 21.16 0.98
CA ALA A 52 1.15 20.90 -0.24
C ALA A 52 1.84 21.34 -1.54
N ALA A 53 2.40 22.56 -1.58
CA ALA A 53 3.08 23.06 -2.77
C ALA A 53 4.32 22.22 -3.13
N GLN A 54 5.14 21.88 -2.13
CA GLN A 54 6.31 21.01 -2.31
C GLN A 54 5.90 19.59 -2.68
N GLY A 55 4.91 19.02 -2.00
CA GLY A 55 4.46 17.66 -2.22
C GLY A 55 3.90 17.43 -3.62
N TRP A 56 3.22 18.42 -4.20
CA TRP A 56 2.81 18.37 -5.62
C TRP A 56 4.01 18.41 -6.56
N LEU A 57 4.96 19.32 -6.33
CA LEU A 57 6.16 19.43 -7.15
C LEU A 57 6.95 18.11 -7.17
N GLU A 58 7.14 17.49 -6.01
CA GLU A 58 7.83 16.20 -5.87
C GLU A 58 7.11 15.09 -6.66
N LEU A 59 5.78 15.04 -6.59
CA LEU A 59 4.98 14.06 -7.32
C LEU A 59 5.05 14.28 -8.84
N GLU A 60 4.97 15.52 -9.29
CA GLU A 60 4.99 15.89 -10.70
C GLU A 60 6.37 15.70 -11.32
N GLU A 61 7.45 15.88 -10.55
CA GLU A 61 8.80 15.55 -11.00
C GLU A 61 8.94 14.05 -11.32
N GLN A 62 8.28 13.19 -10.55
CA GLN A 62 8.35 11.73 -10.72
C GLN A 62 7.33 11.19 -11.74
N ARG A 63 6.16 11.83 -11.89
CA ARG A 63 5.04 11.32 -12.69
C ARG A 63 4.73 12.14 -13.95
N GLY A 64 5.32 13.32 -14.09
CA GLY A 64 4.87 14.33 -15.03
C GLY A 64 3.66 15.11 -14.50
N GLU A 65 3.13 15.99 -15.34
CA GLU A 65 1.99 16.86 -15.00
C GLU A 65 0.79 16.06 -14.48
N ILE A 66 0.26 16.46 -13.33
CA ILE A 66 -0.94 15.84 -12.74
C ILE A 66 -2.13 16.76 -13.01
N GLU A 67 -3.08 16.26 -13.78
CA GLU A 67 -4.32 16.99 -14.08
C GLU A 67 -5.09 17.38 -12.80
N PRO A 68 -5.91 18.46 -12.85
CA PRO A 68 -6.70 18.91 -11.70
C PRO A 68 -7.59 17.82 -11.08
N THR A 69 -8.14 16.92 -11.90
CA THR A 69 -8.93 15.77 -11.45
C THR A 69 -8.09 14.77 -10.65
N GLY A 70 -6.86 14.49 -11.09
CA GLY A 70 -5.89 13.66 -10.39
C GLY A 70 -5.50 14.27 -9.04
N ARG A 71 -5.22 15.58 -9.00
CA ARG A 71 -4.94 16.29 -7.75
C ARG A 71 -6.13 16.20 -6.76
N GLN A 72 -7.37 16.32 -7.26
CA GLN A 72 -8.56 16.16 -6.43
C GLN A 72 -8.70 14.73 -5.89
N GLN A 73 -8.42 13.71 -6.69
CA GLN A 73 -8.47 12.30 -6.26
C GLN A 73 -7.45 12.02 -5.15
N VAL A 74 -6.21 12.52 -5.30
CA VAL A 74 -5.16 12.40 -4.29
C VAL A 74 -5.56 13.14 -3.01
N GLY A 75 -6.08 14.36 -3.09
CA GLY A 75 -6.59 15.10 -1.93
C GLY A 75 -7.66 14.33 -1.15
N ARG A 76 -8.67 13.78 -1.86
CA ARG A 76 -9.72 12.96 -1.23
C ARG A 76 -9.16 11.68 -0.61
N ALA A 77 -8.15 11.06 -1.23
CA ALA A 77 -7.52 9.87 -0.68
C ALA A 77 -6.80 10.19 0.64
N LEU A 78 -6.06 11.30 0.67
CA LEU A 78 -5.38 11.80 1.87
C LEU A 78 -6.35 12.08 3.02
N ASP A 79 -7.50 12.70 2.73
CA ASP A 79 -8.56 12.92 3.73
C ASP A 79 -9.08 11.60 4.32
N ARG A 80 -9.23 10.55 3.49
CA ARG A 80 -9.64 9.22 3.96
C ARG A 80 -8.56 8.52 4.78
N TRP A 81 -7.30 8.70 4.42
CA TRP A 81 -6.17 8.00 5.06
C TRP A 81 -5.72 8.67 6.35
N ALA A 82 -5.83 9.99 6.48
CA ALA A 82 -5.44 10.75 7.67
C ALA A 82 -5.93 10.14 9.01
N PRO A 83 -7.22 9.80 9.20
CA PRO A 83 -7.69 9.20 10.46
C PRO A 83 -7.15 7.77 10.69
N ARG A 84 -6.83 7.02 9.64
CA ARG A 84 -6.23 5.68 9.77
C ARG A 84 -4.74 5.74 10.06
N LEU A 85 -4.05 6.74 9.51
CA LEU A 85 -2.64 7.00 9.79
C LEU A 85 -2.44 7.30 11.28
N ALA A 86 -3.33 8.10 11.89
CA ALA A 86 -3.30 8.37 13.32
C ALA A 86 -3.43 7.11 14.21
N ARG A 87 -3.99 6.01 13.67
CA ARG A 87 -4.14 4.72 14.34
C ARG A 87 -3.05 3.71 13.99
N THR A 88 -2.22 4.01 12.98
CA THR A 88 -1.18 3.11 12.46
C THR A 88 0.17 3.59 12.95
N THR A 89 0.61 3.08 14.11
CA THR A 89 1.92 3.43 14.69
C THR A 89 3.01 2.48 14.19
N ASP A 90 4.25 2.97 14.16
CA ASP A 90 5.42 2.16 13.80
C ASP A 90 5.61 0.99 14.79
N ASP A 91 5.31 1.20 16.07
CA ASP A 91 5.37 0.14 17.09
C ASP A 91 4.33 -0.96 16.84
N ALA A 92 3.09 -0.59 16.48
CA ALA A 92 2.05 -1.57 16.18
C ALA A 92 2.39 -2.37 14.91
N LEU A 93 2.95 -1.72 13.90
CA LEU A 93 3.41 -2.36 12.67
C LEU A 93 4.57 -3.32 12.94
N THR A 94 5.57 -2.87 13.69
CA THR A 94 6.73 -3.69 14.08
C THR A 94 6.26 -4.91 14.87
N GLY A 95 5.38 -4.70 15.86
CA GLY A 95 4.79 -5.79 16.63
C GLY A 95 4.00 -6.78 15.76
N ALA A 96 3.24 -6.31 14.77
CA ALA A 96 2.52 -7.19 13.85
C ALA A 96 3.48 -8.03 12.99
N LEU A 97 4.56 -7.43 12.48
CA LEU A 97 5.58 -8.12 11.69
C LEU A 97 6.35 -9.16 12.52
N ASP A 98 6.65 -8.85 13.79
CA ASP A 98 7.33 -9.78 14.70
C ASP A 98 6.44 -10.95 15.14
N LEU A 99 5.14 -10.71 15.29
CA LEU A 99 4.17 -11.73 15.71
C LEU A 99 3.70 -12.61 14.55
N ALA A 100 3.66 -12.10 13.31
CA ALA A 100 3.15 -12.84 12.17
C ALA A 100 3.82 -14.22 11.98
N PRO A 101 5.16 -14.36 12.04
CA PRO A 101 5.81 -15.67 11.95
C PRO A 101 5.36 -16.65 13.03
N ARG A 102 5.10 -16.18 14.25
CA ARG A 102 4.61 -17.02 15.36
C ARG A 102 3.20 -17.57 15.10
N ALA A 103 2.41 -16.88 14.29
CA ALA A 103 1.09 -17.32 13.83
C ALA A 103 1.16 -18.18 12.54
N GLY A 104 2.35 -18.44 12.01
CA GLY A 104 2.55 -19.06 10.69
C GLY A 104 2.13 -18.15 9.54
N ALA A 105 2.12 -16.83 9.77
CA ALA A 105 1.77 -15.81 8.80
C ALA A 105 3.02 -15.03 8.34
N ARG A 106 2.95 -14.46 7.14
CA ARG A 106 3.96 -13.54 6.60
C ARG A 106 3.33 -12.54 5.67
N VAL A 107 4.04 -11.45 5.42
CA VAL A 107 3.71 -10.51 4.34
C VAL A 107 4.34 -11.03 3.06
N VAL A 108 3.61 -11.02 1.96
CA VAL A 108 4.05 -11.28 0.59
C VAL A 108 3.87 -10.00 -0.23
N VAL A 109 4.83 -9.62 -1.06
CA VAL A 109 4.81 -8.38 -1.83
C VAL A 109 4.98 -8.68 -3.33
N PRO A 110 4.53 -7.78 -4.22
CA PRO A 110 4.83 -7.89 -5.65
C PRO A 110 6.32 -8.12 -5.91
N GLY A 111 6.63 -9.10 -6.77
CA GLY A 111 8.00 -9.52 -7.07
C GLY A 111 8.51 -10.69 -6.24
N ASP A 112 7.83 -11.06 -5.14
CA ASP A 112 8.13 -12.32 -4.45
C ASP A 112 7.76 -13.54 -5.33
N PRO A 113 8.52 -14.66 -5.28
CA PRO A 113 8.19 -15.86 -6.04
C PRO A 113 6.79 -16.45 -5.75
N GLU A 114 6.24 -16.16 -4.57
CA GLU A 114 4.92 -16.64 -4.14
C GLU A 114 3.80 -15.62 -4.41
N TRP A 115 4.12 -14.48 -5.04
CA TRP A 115 3.12 -13.48 -5.44
C TRP A 115 2.21 -14.04 -6.55
N PRO A 116 0.88 -14.03 -6.39
CA PRO A 116 -0.02 -14.48 -7.46
C PRO A 116 -0.01 -13.52 -8.65
N SER A 117 0.60 -13.92 -9.76
CA SER A 117 0.76 -13.09 -10.97
C SER A 117 -0.57 -12.61 -11.55
N GLY A 118 -1.67 -13.35 -11.36
CA GLY A 118 -3.02 -12.92 -11.78
C GLY A 118 -3.48 -11.61 -11.15
N LEU A 119 -2.92 -11.20 -10.01
CA LEU A 119 -3.23 -9.91 -9.38
C LEU A 119 -2.67 -8.71 -10.14
N GLU A 120 -1.68 -8.90 -11.01
CA GLU A 120 -1.11 -7.84 -11.84
C GLU A 120 -2.16 -7.24 -12.80
N ALA A 121 -3.16 -8.03 -13.21
CA ALA A 121 -4.26 -7.58 -14.05
C ALA A 121 -5.13 -6.49 -13.40
N LEU A 122 -5.03 -6.30 -12.08
CA LEU A 122 -5.75 -5.24 -11.35
C LEU A 122 -5.06 -3.87 -11.48
N GLY A 123 -3.84 -3.80 -12.03
CA GLY A 123 -3.10 -2.56 -12.23
C GLY A 123 -2.95 -1.76 -10.93
N PRO A 124 -3.26 -0.45 -10.90
CA PRO A 124 -3.17 0.37 -9.69
C PRO A 124 -4.05 -0.11 -8.53
N SER A 125 -5.08 -0.91 -8.80
CA SER A 125 -5.94 -1.50 -7.76
C SER A 125 -5.43 -2.87 -7.27
N ALA A 126 -4.25 -3.32 -7.71
CA ALA A 126 -3.62 -4.49 -7.13
C ALA A 126 -3.32 -4.25 -5.63
N PRO A 127 -3.45 -5.27 -4.77
CA PRO A 127 -3.08 -5.12 -3.37
C PRO A 127 -1.59 -4.79 -3.24
N LEU A 128 -1.24 -3.93 -2.27
CA LEU A 128 0.14 -3.51 -2.05
C LEU A 128 1.00 -4.61 -1.40
N CYS A 129 0.35 -5.49 -0.62
CA CYS A 129 0.89 -6.75 -0.13
C CYS A 129 -0.26 -7.73 0.17
N LEU A 130 0.09 -9.00 0.45
CA LEU A 130 -0.81 -10.01 0.99
C LEU A 130 -0.29 -10.45 2.36
N TRP A 131 -1.19 -10.60 3.33
CA TRP A 131 -0.91 -11.33 4.57
C TRP A 131 -1.32 -12.78 4.35
N VAL A 132 -0.34 -13.68 4.30
CA VAL A 132 -0.56 -15.10 3.99
C VAL A 132 -0.25 -15.94 5.22
N ARG A 133 -1.15 -16.88 5.52
CA ARG A 133 -0.91 -17.95 6.49
C ARG A 133 -0.78 -19.29 5.76
N GLY A 134 0.31 -20.01 6.02
CA GLY A 134 0.62 -21.26 5.30
C GLY A 134 1.18 -21.04 3.89
N ALA A 135 1.09 -22.05 3.03
CA ALA A 135 1.61 -22.00 1.66
C ALA A 135 0.64 -21.30 0.69
N VAL A 136 1.16 -20.50 -0.24
CA VAL A 136 0.41 -20.02 -1.40
C VAL A 136 0.61 -21.08 -2.50
N PRO A 137 -0.43 -21.82 -2.92
CA PRO A 137 -0.32 -22.74 -4.04
C PRO A 137 -0.19 -21.98 -5.36
N ASP A 138 0.20 -22.67 -6.44
CA ASP A 138 0.06 -22.11 -7.78
C ASP A 138 -1.42 -21.89 -8.09
N LEU A 139 -1.79 -20.63 -8.35
CA LEU A 139 -3.16 -20.23 -8.65
C LEU A 139 -3.45 -20.13 -10.16
N SER A 140 -2.50 -20.50 -11.02
CA SER A 140 -2.64 -20.47 -12.49
C SER A 140 -3.82 -21.28 -13.02
N ARG A 141 -4.26 -22.31 -12.27
CA ARG A 141 -5.40 -23.18 -12.57
C ARG A 141 -6.40 -23.22 -11.42
N SER A 142 -6.79 -22.04 -10.94
CA SER A 142 -7.78 -21.89 -9.87
C SER A 142 -9.13 -21.37 -10.40
N VAL A 143 -10.21 -21.65 -9.67
CA VAL A 143 -11.55 -21.12 -9.93
C VAL A 143 -12.14 -20.58 -8.63
N ALA A 144 -12.76 -19.42 -8.69
CA ALA A 144 -13.50 -18.86 -7.56
C ALA A 144 -14.93 -19.43 -7.55
N VAL A 145 -15.37 -19.93 -6.40
CA VAL A 145 -16.76 -20.37 -6.17
C VAL A 145 -17.39 -19.42 -5.16
N VAL A 146 -18.40 -18.67 -5.60
CA VAL A 146 -19.13 -17.68 -4.78
C VAL A 146 -20.63 -17.94 -4.85
N GLY A 147 -21.37 -17.56 -3.80
CA GLY A 147 -22.82 -17.79 -3.72
C GLY A 147 -23.48 -16.94 -2.63
N ALA A 148 -24.80 -17.01 -2.56
CA ALA A 148 -25.57 -16.31 -1.53
C ALA A 148 -25.23 -16.84 -0.13
N ARG A 149 -25.12 -15.94 0.85
CA ARG A 149 -25.06 -16.28 2.27
C ARG A 149 -26.51 -16.39 2.77
N ALA A 150 -26.85 -17.49 3.43
CA ALA A 150 -28.16 -17.73 4.02
C ALA A 150 -28.44 -16.77 5.20
#